data_AF-X0ZFB7-F1
#
_entry.id   AF-X0ZFB7-F1
#
_cell.length_a   1.000
_cell.length_b   1.000
_cell.length_c   1.000
_cell.angle_alpha   90.00
_cell.angle_beta   90.00
_cell.angle_gamma   90.00
#
_symmetry.space_group_name_H-M   'P 1'
#
loop_
_entity.id
_entity.type
_entity.pdbx_description
1 polymer ?
#
loop_
_entity_poly.entity_id
_entity_poly.type
_entity_poly.pdbx_seq_one_letter_code
_entity_poly.pdbx_strand_id
1 'polypeptide(L)' 'MKRPKIICLTPVKNEAWILDNFIKCASLWADHIIIADQDSTDDARKIAKKYS' A
#
# COMPACT_ATOMS: atom_id res chain seq x y z
N MET A 1 13.22 -22.74 -11.82
CA MET A 1 13.82 -21.43 -11.50
C MET A 1 12.87 -20.67 -10.59
N LYS A 2 13.35 -20.05 -9.50
CA LYS A 2 12.48 -19.21 -8.66
C LYS A 2 12.21 -17.89 -9.38
N ARG A 3 10.95 -17.48 -9.48
CA ARG A 3 10.60 -16.15 -10.00
C ARG A 3 11.11 -15.07 -9.03
N PRO A 4 11.52 -13.88 -9.53
CA PRO A 4 11.86 -12.76 -8.66
C PRO A 4 10.70 -12.41 -7.75
N LYS A 5 11.00 -11.97 -6.52
CA LYS A 5 10.00 -11.36 -5.64
C LYS A 5 9.74 -9.92 -6.09
N ILE A 6 8.48 -9.54 -6.18
CA ILE A 6 8.05 -8.18 -6.54
C ILE A 6 7.60 -7.46 -5.27
N ILE A 7 8.29 -6.37 -4.93
CA ILE A 7 7.96 -5.51 -3.79
C ILE A 7 7.48 -4.17 -4.33
N CYS A 8 6.25 -3.79 -4.01
CA CYS A 8 5.69 -2.48 -4.30
C CYS A 8 5.92 -1.56 -3.10
N LEU A 9 6.81 -0.59 -3.24
CA LEU A 9 6.95 0.50 -2.27
C LEU A 9 6.18 1.71 -2.78
N THR A 10 5.23 2.21 -1.99
CA THR A 10 4.51 3.45 -2.32
C THR A 10 4.62 4.46 -1.18
N PRO A 11 5.06 5.70 -1.45
CA PRO A 11 4.89 6.79 -0.50
C PRO A 11 3.40 7.18 -0.44
N VAL A 12 2.93 7.60 0.75
CA VAL A 12 1.54 8.04 0.95
C VAL A 12 1.54 9.31 1.79
N LYS A 13 0.81 10.35 1.36
CA LYS A 13 0.48 11.54 2.16
C LYS A 13 -0.96 11.95 1.90
N ASN A 14 -1.82 11.74 2.90
CA ASN A 14 -3.23 12.11 2.84
C ASN A 14 -4.00 11.51 1.63
N GLU A 15 -3.78 10.23 1.34
CA GLU A 15 -4.37 9.53 0.20
C GLU A 15 -5.53 8.60 0.60
N ALA A 16 -6.22 8.86 1.72
CA ALA A 16 -7.30 8.00 2.19
C ALA A 16 -8.41 7.78 1.14
N TRP A 17 -8.61 8.74 0.23
CA TRP A 17 -9.60 8.68 -0.84
C TRP A 17 -9.34 7.55 -1.86
N ILE A 18 -8.10 7.10 -2.03
CA ILE A 18 -7.72 6.10 -3.05
C ILE A 18 -6.96 4.90 -2.49
N LEU A 19 -6.35 5.02 -1.31
CA LEU A 19 -5.42 4.02 -0.76
C LEU A 19 -6.02 2.60 -0.72
N ASP A 20 -7.31 2.47 -0.41
CA ASP A 20 -8.00 1.17 -0.37
C ASP A 20 -8.05 0.49 -1.76
N ASN A 21 -8.39 1.25 -2.80
CA ASN A 21 -8.41 0.76 -4.17
C ASN A 21 -6.99 0.49 -4.69
N PHE A 22 -6.03 1.36 -4.33
CA PHE A 22 -4.63 1.14 -4.66
C PHE A 22 -4.13 -0.19 -4.11
N ILE A 23 -4.33 -0.48 -2.81
CA ILE A 23 -3.85 -1.71 -2.18
C ILE A 23 -4.50 -2.93 -2.85
N LYS A 24 -5.81 -2.90 -3.13
CA LYS A 24 -6.51 -3.97 -3.86
C LYS A 24 -5.91 -4.24 -5.23
N CYS A 25 -5.65 -3.20 -6.02
CA CYS A 25 -5.04 -3.34 -7.34
C CYS A 25 -3.58 -3.80 -7.28
N ALA A 26 -2.79 -3.25 -6.35
CA ALA A 26 -1.40 -3.63 -6.14
C ALA A 26 -1.26 -5.11 -5.72
N SER A 27 -2.23 -5.61 -4.94
CA SER A 27 -2.28 -7.01 -4.49
C SER A 27 -2.47 -8.01 -5.63
N LEU A 28 -2.86 -7.57 -6.83
CA LEU A 28 -3.00 -8.45 -8.00
C LEU A 28 -1.64 -8.86 -8.60
N TRP A 29 -0.56 -8.13 -8.31
CA TRP A 29 0.73 -8.34 -8.96
C TRP A 29 1.94 -8.31 -8.01
N ALA A 30 1.86 -7.61 -6.88
CA ALA A 30 2.95 -7.52 -5.91
C ALA A 30 2.92 -8.70 -4.93
N ASP A 31 4.08 -9.24 -4.58
CA ASP A 31 4.19 -10.22 -3.49
C ASP A 31 4.17 -9.54 -2.11
N HIS A 32 4.65 -8.31 -2.03
CA HIS A 32 4.63 -7.47 -0.83
C HIS A 32 4.34 -6.01 -1.20
N ILE A 33 3.57 -5.32 -0.37
CA ILE A 33 3.29 -3.89 -0.49
C ILE A 33 3.81 -3.20 0.78
N ILE A 34 4.62 -2.16 0.62
CA ILE A 34 5.13 -1.33 1.72
C ILE A 34 4.52 0.06 1.55
N ILE A 35 3.72 0.47 2.53
CA ILE A 35 3.16 1.82 2.62
C ILE A 35 4.12 2.70 3.41
N ALA A 36 4.81 3.62 2.73
CA ALA A 36 5.69 4.61 3.34
C ALA A 36 4.92 5.90 3.66
N ASP A 37 4.11 5.85 4.73
CA ASP A 37 3.33 6.99 5.21
C ASP A 37 4.22 8.18 5.60
N GLN A 38 4.00 9.32 4.97
CA GLN A 38 4.74 10.58 5.19
C GLN A 38 4.02 11.46 6.22
N ASP A 39 3.61 10.86 7.33
CA ASP A 39 2.85 11.49 8.40
C ASP A 39 1.46 12.00 7.98
N SER A 40 0.61 11.13 7.45
CA SER A 40 -0.74 11.53 7.02
C SER A 40 -1.62 11.95 8.20
N THR A 41 -2.38 13.03 8.03
CA THR A 41 -3.34 13.56 9.00
C THR A 41 -4.77 13.06 8.74
N ASP A 42 -4.98 12.32 7.66
CA ASP A 42 -6.26 11.68 7.31
C ASP A 42 -6.30 10.19 7.73
N ASP A 43 -7.30 9.47 7.24
CA ASP A 43 -7.52 8.06 7.55
C ASP A 43 -6.59 7.08 6.82
N ALA A 44 -5.56 7.53 6.10
CA ALA A 44 -4.67 6.65 5.32
C ALA A 44 -4.03 5.54 6.19
N ARG A 45 -3.54 5.90 7.38
CA ARG A 45 -2.97 4.92 8.34
C ARG A 45 -3.99 3.88 8.80
N LYS A 46 -5.25 4.29 8.99
CA LYS A 46 -6.36 3.40 9.38
C LYS A 46 -6.72 2.44 8.25
N ILE A 47 -6.69 2.91 7.00
CA ILE A 47 -6.93 2.08 5.82
C ILE A 47 -5.80 1.06 5.65
N ALA A 48 -4.54 1.48 5.69
CA ALA A 48 -3.39 0.58 5.55
C ALA A 48 -3.39 -0.56 6.58
N LYS A 49 -3.74 -0.27 7.84
CA LYS A 49 -3.85 -1.27 8.92
C LYS A 49 -4.89 -2.37 8.68
N LYS A 50 -5.84 -2.20 7.76
CA LYS A 50 -6.80 -3.26 7.41
C LYS A 50 -6.16 -4.43 6.66
N TYR A 51 -4.95 -4.23 6.14
CA TYR A 51 -4.24 -5.18 5.25
C TYR A 51 -2.97 -5.76 5.91
N SER A 52 -2.82 -5.62 7.23
CA SER A 52 -1.67 -6.09 8.02
C SER A 52 -1.89 -7.47 8.63
#